data_AF-A0AA35Z038-F1
#
_entry.id   AF-A0AA35Z038-F1
#
_cell.length_a   1.000
_cell.length_b   1.000
_cell.length_c   1.000
_cell.angle_alpha   90.00
_cell.angle_beta   90.00
_cell.angle_gamma   90.00
#
_symmetry.space_group_name_H-M   'P 1'
#
loop_
_entity.id
_entity.type
_entity.pdbx_description
1 polymer ?
#
loop_
_entity_poly.entity_id
_entity_poly.type
_entity_poly.pdbx_seq_one_letter_code
_entity_poly.pdbx_strand_id
1 'polypeptide(L)'
;MKELVTFQVGSYANFIGSHFWNFQDELLGLFEDPQADMVFKNQNLDMDVLYRTGETQQGISTYTPRLISIDFQGSLGSMSSHGTLYNQSSSLSSSITTWNGNVSTQTCEPYKKNLFLQRLYDEGKEKVANANGDSQSEIQDTDVVNSLEESVEFWTDYSKVHYHPQSLFELNGSWVNPQEFNNYGIGKNTLSEGLQGDEINERFRFFIEECDHVQGIQFIIDDSGGFSGVGASILENIADDYTNVPVLLYSVRSPSSFINPKTRKQNIYSNLHDAVSFSALSSLCNLIIPVGLQSLNESGVSQFLNLQDNKMYHSSGVYASVIHSVSLPFRMKRIGPSGESLNECGAMDLYEGIQMLSGQGRQNYVTVLDACIPAPSLVGRVFKQSLLENLLPLTPETAHDVEDLQAIESIIVQGVLGFEEHEAMLSEVKEAVEAAYEKATTRPRFSHLSASRCPIPIPLPFPSIFGDCVGRRGEILSTPISESESVSRRGSIDVHSIPMAVRLRSSTAILPFLENRLGNIRKFGLERGSIGAEVLRNWGFGREEVEEIGENLSKLVVTLDPHQGYSSDSD
;
A
#
# COMPACT_ATOMS: atom_id res chain seq x y z
N MET A 1 19.44 13.76 2.21
CA MET A 1 19.27 12.64 1.27
C MET A 1 18.06 13.00 0.41
N LYS A 2 17.17 12.08 -0.02
CA LYS A 2 15.90 12.45 -0.68
C LYS A 2 14.76 11.73 0.03
N GLU A 3 14.35 12.25 1.18
CA GLU A 3 13.50 11.52 2.11
C GLU A 3 12.02 11.54 1.68
N LEU A 4 11.32 10.45 2.00
CA LEU A 4 9.88 10.27 1.81
C LEU A 4 9.21 10.08 3.17
N VAL A 5 8.13 10.83 3.42
CA VAL A 5 7.28 10.63 4.60
C VAL A 5 6.03 9.89 4.17
N THR A 6 5.68 8.83 4.91
CA THR A 6 4.54 7.97 4.59
C THR A 6 3.40 8.18 5.58
N PHE A 7 2.19 8.31 5.08
CA PHE A 7 0.96 8.25 5.86
C PHE A 7 0.19 6.96 5.56
N GLN A 8 -0.32 6.33 6.60
CA GLN A 8 -1.25 5.19 6.52
C GLN A 8 -2.51 5.57 7.28
N VAL A 9 -3.64 5.66 6.57
CA VAL A 9 -4.90 6.15 7.13
C VAL A 9 -5.98 5.10 6.97
N GLY A 10 -6.34 4.46 8.07
CA GLY A 10 -7.35 3.41 8.11
C GLY A 10 -6.76 2.03 8.34
N SER A 11 -7.61 1.13 8.84
CA SER A 11 -7.17 -0.19 9.27
C SER A 11 -6.60 -1.00 8.10
N TYR A 12 -7.23 -0.99 6.92
CA TYR A 12 -6.73 -1.80 5.80
C TYR A 12 -5.41 -1.25 5.22
N ALA A 13 -5.28 0.07 5.17
CA ALA A 13 -4.03 0.76 4.85
C ALA A 13 -2.90 0.37 5.81
N ASN A 14 -3.18 0.23 7.11
CA ASN A 14 -2.20 -0.23 8.10
C ASN A 14 -1.84 -1.72 7.92
N PHE A 15 -2.79 -2.58 7.56
CA PHE A 15 -2.49 -3.97 7.19
C PHE A 15 -1.53 -4.04 5.99
N ILE A 16 -1.79 -3.28 4.93
CA ILE A 16 -0.87 -3.16 3.79
C ILE A 16 0.48 -2.60 4.26
N GLY A 17 0.43 -1.60 5.14
CA GLY A 17 1.58 -0.95 5.74
C GLY A 17 2.53 -1.90 6.47
N SER A 18 2.01 -2.76 7.33
CA SER A 18 2.81 -3.75 8.06
C SER A 18 3.61 -4.65 7.13
N HIS A 19 2.96 -5.19 6.08
CA HIS A 19 3.66 -6.01 5.09
C HIS A 19 4.69 -5.20 4.31
N PHE A 20 4.36 -3.97 3.92
CA PHE A 20 5.26 -3.08 3.20
C PHE A 20 6.55 -2.79 3.99
N TRP A 21 6.44 -2.56 5.30
CA TRP A 21 7.58 -2.34 6.18
C TRP A 21 8.32 -3.64 6.50
N ASN A 22 7.63 -4.77 6.65
CA ASN A 22 8.25 -6.07 6.86
C ASN A 22 9.16 -6.49 5.69
N PHE A 23 8.78 -6.22 4.44
CA PHE A 23 9.65 -6.47 3.29
C PHE A 23 10.97 -5.69 3.36
N GLN A 24 10.91 -4.45 3.85
CA GLN A 24 12.07 -3.58 3.95
C GLN A 24 12.98 -4.01 5.11
N ASP A 25 12.39 -4.38 6.25
CA ASP A 25 13.10 -4.95 7.39
C ASP A 25 13.81 -6.26 7.02
N GLU A 26 13.16 -7.13 6.23
CA GLU A 26 13.75 -8.35 5.72
C GLU A 26 14.96 -8.08 4.80
N LEU A 27 14.84 -7.12 3.90
CA LEU A 27 15.95 -6.70 3.03
C LEU A 27 17.14 -6.17 3.83
N LEU A 28 16.90 -5.42 4.91
CA LEU A 28 17.96 -4.94 5.80
C LEU A 28 18.62 -6.10 6.56
N GLY A 29 17.83 -7.03 7.09
CA GLY A 29 18.35 -8.22 7.78
C GLY A 29 19.20 -9.10 6.86
N LEU A 30 18.74 -9.35 5.62
CA LEU A 30 19.48 -10.13 4.62
C LEU A 30 20.74 -9.42 4.12
N PHE A 31 20.75 -8.09 4.09
CA PHE A 31 21.95 -7.32 3.75
C PHE A 31 23.06 -7.49 4.80
N GLU A 32 22.70 -7.55 6.08
CA GLU A 32 23.64 -7.73 7.20
C GLU A 32 24.08 -9.19 7.42
N ASP A 33 23.26 -10.17 7.03
CA ASP A 33 23.55 -11.59 7.25
C ASP A 33 24.73 -12.11 6.38
N PRO A 34 25.83 -12.58 6.99
CA PRO A 34 26.95 -13.17 6.26
C PRO A 34 26.59 -14.37 5.38
N GLN A 35 25.55 -15.14 5.72
CA GLN A 35 25.14 -16.35 4.99
C GLN A 35 24.10 -16.08 3.90
N ALA A 36 23.49 -14.90 3.88
CA ALA A 36 22.51 -14.55 2.86
C ALA A 36 23.10 -14.53 1.44
N ASP A 37 22.24 -14.81 0.47
CA ASP A 37 22.58 -14.83 -0.95
C ASP A 37 23.16 -13.47 -1.40
N MET A 38 24.14 -13.53 -2.30
CA MET A 38 24.84 -12.35 -2.81
C MET A 38 23.90 -11.38 -3.53
N VAL A 39 22.77 -11.87 -4.06
CA VAL A 39 21.74 -11.06 -4.70
C VAL A 39 21.22 -9.95 -3.79
N PHE A 40 20.97 -10.27 -2.52
CA PHE A 40 20.46 -9.31 -1.53
C PHE A 40 21.55 -8.35 -1.01
N LYS A 41 22.82 -8.72 -1.12
CA LYS A 41 23.96 -7.88 -0.72
C LYS A 41 24.39 -6.89 -1.79
N ASN A 42 24.19 -7.27 -3.05
CA ASN A 42 24.58 -6.49 -4.21
C ASN A 42 23.60 -5.36 -4.55
N GLN A 43 22.54 -5.18 -3.75
CA GLN A 43 21.54 -4.15 -3.96
C GLN A 43 22.10 -2.75 -3.70
N ASN A 44 21.85 -1.81 -4.62
CA ASN A 44 22.22 -0.41 -4.49
C ASN A 44 21.01 0.47 -4.10
N LEU A 45 20.28 0.01 -3.09
CA LEU A 45 19.12 0.73 -2.54
C LEU A 45 19.55 1.63 -1.39
N ASP A 46 18.94 2.81 -1.33
CA ASP A 46 19.03 3.75 -0.22
C ASP A 46 17.79 3.60 0.64
N MET A 47 17.94 2.97 1.80
CA MET A 47 16.85 2.72 2.74
C MET A 47 16.60 3.95 3.64
N ASP A 48 17.55 4.89 3.74
CA ASP A 48 17.40 6.15 4.47
C ASP A 48 16.37 7.08 3.82
N VAL A 49 15.97 6.78 2.57
CA VAL A 49 14.83 7.44 1.91
C VAL A 49 13.54 7.25 2.71
N LEU A 50 13.29 6.07 3.27
CA LEU A 50 12.06 5.76 4.02
C LEU A 50 12.28 5.68 5.53
N TYR A 51 13.49 5.38 5.97
CA TYR A 51 13.82 5.23 7.37
C TYR A 51 14.59 6.43 7.92
N ARG A 52 14.61 6.53 9.23
CA ARG A 52 15.42 7.47 9.98
C ARG A 52 16.32 6.74 10.94
N THR A 53 17.53 7.25 11.09
CA THR A 53 18.41 6.95 12.20
C THR A 53 18.09 7.90 13.35
N GLY A 54 17.93 7.36 14.55
CA GLY A 54 17.71 8.13 15.77
C GLY A 54 18.48 7.52 16.93
N GLU A 55 18.36 8.12 18.10
CA GLU A 55 18.93 7.58 19.33
C GLU A 55 17.85 7.57 20.42
N THR A 56 17.74 6.45 21.14
CA THR A 56 16.89 6.40 22.34
C THR A 56 17.49 7.24 23.47
N GLN A 57 16.72 7.47 24.54
CA GLN A 57 17.21 8.11 25.77
C GLN A 57 18.39 7.34 26.43
N GLN A 58 18.58 6.07 26.06
CA GLN A 58 19.69 5.23 26.53
C GLN A 58 20.92 5.30 25.62
N GLY A 59 20.90 6.13 24.57
CA GLY A 59 21.98 6.24 23.58
C GLY A 59 22.05 5.07 22.59
N ILE A 60 21.02 4.23 22.54
CA ILE A 60 20.94 3.11 21.58
C ILE A 60 20.45 3.68 20.25
N SER A 61 21.21 3.48 19.18
CA SER A 61 20.81 3.84 17.81
C SER A 61 19.54 3.11 17.43
N THR A 62 18.54 3.83 16.94
CA THR A 62 17.29 3.30 16.43
C THR A 62 17.19 3.54 14.94
N TYR A 63 16.55 2.60 14.26
CA TYR A 63 16.25 2.70 12.85
C TYR A 63 14.75 2.50 12.67
N THR A 64 14.01 3.58 12.43
CA THR A 64 12.54 3.57 12.42
C THR A 64 12.01 4.16 11.12
N PRO A 65 10.84 3.74 10.62
CA PRO A 65 10.26 4.30 9.41
C PRO A 65 9.78 5.75 9.65
N ARG A 66 9.86 6.58 8.60
CA ARG A 66 9.25 7.93 8.54
C ARG A 66 7.76 7.80 8.24
N LEU A 67 7.04 7.27 9.22
CA LEU A 67 5.64 6.87 9.11
C LEU A 67 4.76 7.64 10.10
N ILE A 68 3.56 7.99 9.66
CA ILE A 68 2.41 8.29 10.52
C ILE A 68 1.27 7.32 10.15
N SER A 69 0.95 6.42 11.07
CA SER A 69 -0.15 5.48 10.98
C SER A 69 -1.30 5.98 11.85
N ILE A 70 -2.50 6.01 11.26
CA ILE A 70 -3.73 6.53 11.85
C ILE A 70 -4.78 5.43 11.78
N ASP A 71 -5.35 5.08 12.93
CA ASP A 71 -6.35 4.03 13.05
C ASP A 71 -7.26 4.27 14.25
N PHE A 72 -8.25 3.40 14.46
CA PHE A 72 -9.10 3.45 15.65
C PHE A 72 -8.31 3.22 16.94
N GLN A 73 -8.76 3.84 18.02
CA GLN A 73 -8.33 3.46 19.36
C GLN A 73 -8.60 1.96 19.62
N GLY A 74 -7.56 1.24 20.06
CA GLY A 74 -7.59 -0.20 20.31
C GLY A 74 -7.20 -1.07 19.11
N SER A 75 -6.93 -0.49 17.94
CA SER A 75 -6.47 -1.22 16.74
C SER A 75 -5.01 -1.71 16.83
N LEU A 76 -4.25 -1.23 17.82
CA LEU A 76 -2.85 -1.62 18.05
C LEU A 76 -2.70 -2.99 18.71
N GLY A 77 -3.81 -3.65 19.08
CA GLY A 77 -3.81 -4.98 19.69
C GLY A 77 -2.90 -5.06 20.92
N SER A 78 -1.84 -5.87 20.85
CA SER A 78 -0.87 -6.05 21.93
C SER A 78 0.27 -5.01 21.96
N MET A 79 0.35 -4.13 20.97
CA MET A 79 1.37 -3.08 20.87
C MET A 79 0.96 -1.85 21.68
N SER A 80 1.93 -1.16 22.27
CA SER A 80 1.67 0.10 22.98
C SER A 80 1.56 1.28 22.00
N SER A 81 0.80 2.31 22.37
CA SER A 81 0.68 3.55 21.59
C SER A 81 2.01 4.33 21.45
N HIS A 82 2.99 4.05 22.32
CA HIS A 82 4.34 4.61 22.22
C HIS A 82 5.31 3.71 21.42
N GLY A 83 4.80 2.67 20.76
CA GLY A 83 5.58 1.68 20.04
C GLY A 83 6.27 0.69 20.98
N THR A 84 7.40 0.14 20.53
CA THR A 84 8.15 -0.92 21.23
C THR A 84 9.51 -0.46 21.74
N LEU A 85 9.98 0.73 21.34
CA LEU A 85 11.33 1.22 21.63
C LEU A 85 11.48 1.91 22.99
N TYR A 86 10.41 2.55 23.46
CA TYR A 86 10.44 3.32 24.70
C TYR A 86 9.65 2.57 25.77
N ASN A 87 10.37 1.94 26.70
CA ASN A 87 9.78 1.42 27.93
C ASN A 87 9.43 2.57 28.88
N GLN A 88 8.49 3.41 28.49
CA GLN A 88 7.81 4.24 29.48
C GLN A 88 6.80 3.32 30.17
N SER A 89 7.16 2.86 31.37
CA SER A 89 6.16 2.35 32.31
C SER A 89 5.03 3.37 32.34
N SER A 90 3.84 2.97 31.89
CA SER A 90 2.63 3.78 31.89
C SER A 90 2.29 4.18 33.32
N SER A 91 2.97 5.21 33.82
CA SER A 91 2.57 5.99 34.98
C SER A 91 1.76 7.18 34.49
N LEU A 92 0.73 6.89 33.68
CA LEU A 92 -0.33 7.84 33.42
C LEU A 92 -1.25 7.88 34.65
N SER A 93 -0.73 8.38 35.77
CA SER A 93 -1.55 9.24 36.59
C SER A 93 -1.63 10.58 35.85
N SER A 94 -2.47 10.67 34.82
CA SER A 94 -2.95 11.97 34.37
C SER A 94 -3.85 12.50 35.50
N SER A 95 -3.25 12.98 36.58
CA SER A 95 -3.96 13.80 37.54
C SER A 95 -4.29 15.09 36.81
N ILE A 96 -5.44 15.11 36.13
CA ILE A 96 -6.06 16.32 35.60
C ILE A 96 -6.29 17.21 36.83
N THR A 97 -5.31 18.06 37.13
CA THR A 97 -5.28 18.91 38.33
C THR A 97 -6.37 19.99 38.32
N THR A 98 -7.05 20.15 37.18
CA THR A 98 -8.15 21.09 36.97
C THR A 98 -9.54 20.50 37.22
N TRP A 99 -9.67 19.17 37.38
CA TRP A 99 -10.97 18.51 37.60
C TRP A 99 -11.07 17.94 39.03
N ASN A 100 -11.96 18.53 39.84
CA ASN A 100 -12.19 18.10 41.24
C ASN A 100 -13.27 17.02 41.40
N GLY A 101 -13.77 16.44 40.29
CA GLY A 101 -14.74 15.36 40.32
C GLY A 101 -14.08 13.98 40.49
N ASN A 102 -14.86 12.98 40.93
CA ASN A 102 -14.38 11.60 40.98
C ASN A 102 -14.12 11.09 39.56
N VAL A 103 -12.86 10.77 39.25
CA VAL A 103 -12.45 10.13 38.00
C VAL A 103 -12.39 8.63 38.24
N SER A 104 -13.21 7.87 37.51
CA SER A 104 -13.10 6.41 37.43
C SER A 104 -12.38 6.03 36.15
N THR A 105 -11.13 5.61 36.25
CA THR A 105 -10.39 5.05 35.11
C THR A 105 -10.74 3.57 34.99
N GLN A 106 -11.25 3.17 33.82
CA GLN A 106 -11.44 1.77 33.47
C GLN A 106 -10.35 1.37 32.47
N THR A 107 -9.61 0.32 32.77
CA THR A 107 -8.55 -0.21 31.92
C THR A 107 -8.91 -1.63 31.50
N CYS A 108 -8.86 -1.91 30.19
CA CYS A 108 -9.00 -3.27 29.67
C CYS A 108 -7.70 -4.05 29.87
N GLU A 109 -7.77 -5.38 29.97
CA GLU A 109 -6.57 -6.21 29.99
C GLU A 109 -5.87 -6.14 28.62
N PRO A 110 -4.52 -6.04 28.58
CA PRO A 110 -3.79 -6.03 27.32
C PRO A 110 -4.03 -7.30 26.51
N TYR A 111 -4.16 -7.16 25.19
CA TYR A 111 -4.27 -8.32 24.30
C TYR A 111 -3.03 -9.21 24.41
N LYS A 112 -3.26 -10.52 24.41
CA LYS A 112 -2.18 -11.51 24.48
C LYS A 112 -1.42 -11.52 23.16
N LYS A 113 -0.09 -11.41 23.23
CA LYS A 113 0.80 -11.57 22.08
C LYS A 113 0.63 -12.95 21.45
N ASN A 114 0.55 -13.02 20.13
CA ASN A 114 0.61 -14.28 19.39
C ASN A 114 2.02 -14.91 19.47
N LEU A 115 2.18 -16.11 18.91
CA LEU A 115 3.44 -16.86 18.98
C LEU A 115 4.59 -16.14 18.27
N PHE A 116 4.30 -15.47 17.15
CA PHE A 116 5.25 -14.67 16.40
C PHE A 116 5.82 -13.51 17.23
N LEU A 117 4.94 -12.69 17.82
CA LEU A 117 5.35 -11.57 18.64
C LEU A 117 6.08 -12.05 19.90
N GLN A 118 5.67 -13.16 20.52
CA GLN A 118 6.41 -13.73 21.66
C GLN A 118 7.86 -14.04 21.27
N ARG A 119 8.06 -14.73 20.13
CA ARG A 119 9.39 -15.02 19.61
C ARG A 119 10.21 -13.77 19.34
N LEU A 120 9.64 -12.76 18.65
CA LEU A 120 10.34 -11.49 18.40
C LEU A 120 10.76 -10.79 19.70
N TYR A 121 9.90 -10.82 20.73
CA TYR A 121 10.22 -10.23 22.03
C TYR A 121 11.34 -10.97 22.77
N ASP A 122 11.43 -12.29 22.64
CA ASP A 122 12.46 -13.08 23.30
C ASP A 122 13.80 -12.97 22.56
N GLU A 123 13.80 -12.99 21.22
CA GLU A 123 14.98 -12.69 20.39
C GLU A 123 15.57 -11.29 20.70
N GLY A 124 14.70 -10.30 20.93
CA GLY A 124 15.11 -8.95 21.34
C GLY A 124 15.79 -8.89 22.71
N LYS A 125 15.41 -9.75 23.66
CA LYS A 125 16.04 -9.82 24.99
C LYS A 125 17.39 -10.52 24.95
N GLU A 126 17.53 -11.58 24.16
CA GLU A 126 18.80 -12.32 24.03
C GLU A 126 19.90 -11.46 23.42
N LYS A 127 19.58 -10.57 22.46
CA LYS A 127 20.53 -9.58 21.92
C LYS A 127 21.06 -8.59 22.98
N VAL A 128 20.32 -8.36 24.06
CA VAL A 128 20.68 -7.42 25.15
C VAL A 128 21.33 -8.16 26.34
N ALA A 129 20.95 -9.41 26.58
CA ALA A 129 21.42 -10.23 27.69
C ALA A 129 22.42 -11.30 27.21
N ASN A 130 23.67 -10.90 26.93
CA ASN A 130 24.76 -11.88 26.87
C ASN A 130 24.86 -12.61 28.22
N ALA A 131 24.75 -13.94 28.17
CA ALA A 131 24.89 -14.92 29.26
C ALA A 131 23.66 -15.09 30.19
N ASN A 132 22.80 -16.04 29.86
CA ASN A 132 22.68 -17.30 30.61
C ASN A 132 21.72 -18.23 29.88
N GLY A 133 22.21 -19.42 29.51
CA GLY A 133 21.43 -20.45 28.87
C GLY A 133 20.42 -21.03 29.85
N ASP A 134 19.14 -20.76 29.60
CA ASP A 134 18.05 -21.62 30.01
C ASP A 134 17.29 -22.04 28.76
N SER A 135 17.17 -23.35 28.58
CA SER A 135 16.49 -24.01 27.47
C SER A 135 15.00 -23.68 27.50
N GLN A 136 14.59 -22.62 26.82
CA GLN A 136 13.19 -22.40 26.46
C GLN A 136 12.84 -23.28 25.25
N SER A 137 11.62 -23.81 25.24
CA SER A 137 11.09 -24.61 24.13
C SER A 137 11.26 -23.87 22.81
N GLU A 138 12.10 -24.39 21.91
CA GLU A 138 12.33 -23.80 20.59
C GLU A 138 11.00 -23.73 19.82
N ILE A 139 10.46 -22.52 19.70
CA ILE A 139 9.28 -22.23 18.89
C ILE A 139 9.67 -22.47 17.43
N GLN A 140 9.10 -23.48 16.77
CA GLN A 140 9.42 -23.79 15.38
C GLN A 140 8.78 -22.79 14.41
N ASP A 141 9.41 -22.54 13.26
CA ASP A 141 8.91 -21.64 12.22
C ASP A 141 7.51 -22.07 11.73
N THR A 142 7.27 -23.39 11.64
CA THR A 142 5.99 -23.99 11.24
C THR A 142 4.86 -23.62 12.20
N ASP A 143 5.11 -23.65 13.50
CA ASP A 143 4.12 -23.28 14.53
C ASP A 143 3.76 -21.79 14.46
N VAL A 144 4.77 -20.96 14.17
CA VAL A 144 4.59 -19.50 14.01
C VAL A 144 3.71 -19.19 12.80
N VAL A 145 4.00 -19.78 11.64
CA VAL A 145 3.22 -19.57 10.41
C VAL A 145 1.79 -20.06 10.60
N ASN A 146 1.59 -21.24 11.17
CA ASN A 146 0.25 -21.77 11.47
C ASN A 146 -0.52 -20.86 12.43
N SER A 147 0.14 -20.32 13.46
CA SER A 147 -0.46 -19.35 14.37
C SER A 147 -0.88 -18.08 13.63
N LEU A 148 -0.04 -17.53 12.75
CA LEU A 148 -0.36 -16.30 12.01
C LEU A 148 -1.52 -16.50 11.03
N GLU A 149 -1.61 -17.65 10.38
CA GLU A 149 -2.72 -17.97 9.49
C GLU A 149 -4.09 -17.96 10.20
N GLU A 150 -4.15 -18.31 11.49
CA GLU A 150 -5.41 -18.42 12.23
C GLU A 150 -5.70 -17.22 13.14
N SER A 151 -4.67 -16.58 13.71
CA SER A 151 -4.82 -15.65 14.86
C SER A 151 -4.67 -14.17 14.55
N VAL A 152 -4.38 -13.77 13.30
CA VAL A 152 -4.19 -12.36 12.95
C VAL A 152 -5.52 -11.61 12.99
N GLU A 153 -5.67 -10.71 13.96
CA GLU A 153 -6.82 -9.81 14.11
C GLU A 153 -6.43 -8.35 13.86
N PHE A 154 -5.22 -7.96 14.25
CA PHE A 154 -4.69 -6.61 14.13
C PHE A 154 -3.51 -6.54 13.17
N TRP A 155 -3.31 -5.38 12.54
CA TRP A 155 -2.17 -5.18 11.63
C TRP A 155 -0.82 -5.26 12.35
N THR A 156 -0.79 -5.00 13.65
CA THR A 156 0.39 -5.10 14.52
C THR A 156 0.81 -6.54 14.83
N ASP A 157 -0.08 -7.52 14.64
CA ASP A 157 0.15 -8.91 15.05
C ASP A 157 1.29 -9.59 14.29
N TYR A 158 1.66 -9.06 13.13
CA TYR A 158 2.72 -9.59 12.28
C TYR A 158 3.74 -8.51 11.90
N SER A 159 3.73 -7.35 12.56
CA SER A 159 4.68 -6.26 12.33
C SER A 159 6.03 -6.58 12.97
N LYS A 160 7.10 -6.64 12.17
CA LYS A 160 8.49 -6.76 12.64
C LYS A 160 9.06 -5.43 13.10
N VAL A 161 8.63 -4.36 12.44
CA VAL A 161 9.28 -3.05 12.53
C VAL A 161 8.99 -2.35 13.85
N HIS A 162 10.02 -1.67 14.35
CA HIS A 162 9.93 -0.78 15.50
C HIS A 162 9.44 0.60 15.06
N TYR A 163 8.33 1.07 15.65
CA TYR A 163 7.76 2.38 15.37
C TYR A 163 8.26 3.45 16.34
N HIS A 164 8.40 4.68 15.83
CA HIS A 164 8.65 5.84 16.65
C HIS A 164 7.37 6.22 17.43
N PRO A 165 7.45 6.80 18.64
CA PRO A 165 6.26 7.24 19.39
C PRO A 165 5.37 8.25 18.65
N GLN A 166 5.97 9.04 17.75
CA GLN A 166 5.22 9.99 16.92
C GLN A 166 4.54 9.32 15.71
N SER A 167 4.88 8.06 15.41
CA SER A 167 4.33 7.34 14.26
C SER A 167 2.94 6.78 14.46
N LEU A 168 2.54 6.43 15.70
CA LEU A 168 1.28 5.73 15.95
C LEU A 168 0.24 6.68 16.52
N PHE A 169 -0.82 6.96 15.76
CA PHE A 169 -1.92 7.83 16.19
C PHE A 169 -3.24 7.06 16.24
N GLU A 170 -3.85 7.03 17.41
CA GLU A 170 -5.16 6.43 17.63
C GLU A 170 -6.24 7.52 17.60
N LEU A 171 -7.13 7.46 16.62
CA LEU A 171 -8.29 8.34 16.51
C LEU A 171 -9.25 8.06 17.65
N ASN A 172 -9.51 9.12 18.41
CA ASN A 172 -10.47 9.11 19.50
C ASN A 172 -11.83 9.59 18.98
N GLY A 173 -12.88 8.85 19.33
CA GLY A 173 -14.24 9.33 19.16
C GLY A 173 -15.26 8.46 19.85
N SER A 174 -16.51 8.91 19.82
CA SER A 174 -17.61 8.30 20.56
C SER A 174 -18.25 7.10 19.85
N TRP A 175 -17.60 6.55 18.83
CA TRP A 175 -18.08 5.38 18.09
C TRP A 175 -17.83 4.10 18.88
N VAL A 176 -18.87 3.29 19.02
CA VAL A 176 -18.80 2.01 19.73
C VAL A 176 -18.31 0.91 18.80
N ASN A 177 -18.55 1.04 17.48
CA ASN A 177 -18.19 0.05 16.47
C ASN A 177 -17.69 0.69 15.16
N PRO A 178 -16.81 0.02 14.38
CA PRO A 178 -16.36 0.48 13.07
C PRO A 178 -17.48 0.77 12.07
N GLN A 179 -18.64 0.13 12.21
CA GLN A 179 -19.81 0.36 11.35
C GLN A 179 -20.43 1.76 11.54
N GLU A 180 -20.30 2.35 12.73
CA GLU A 180 -20.78 3.70 13.00
C GLU A 180 -19.88 4.74 12.33
N PHE A 181 -18.61 4.39 12.07
CA PHE A 181 -17.65 5.20 11.32
C PHE A 181 -17.70 4.97 9.81
N ASN A 182 -18.74 4.33 9.25
CA ASN A 182 -18.86 4.08 7.81
C ASN A 182 -19.43 5.29 7.03
N ASN A 183 -19.09 6.51 7.43
CA ASN A 183 -19.66 7.75 6.89
C ASN A 183 -18.58 8.79 6.66
N TYR A 184 -18.54 9.33 5.43
CA TYR A 184 -17.58 10.36 5.02
C TYR A 184 -17.64 11.61 5.91
N GLY A 185 -18.85 12.12 6.17
CA GLY A 185 -19.03 13.34 6.96
C GLY A 185 -18.58 13.20 8.41
N ILE A 186 -18.73 12.00 9.01
CA ILE A 186 -18.21 11.73 10.36
C ILE A 186 -16.69 11.86 10.36
N GLY A 187 -16.01 11.24 9.37
CA GLY A 187 -14.56 11.33 9.24
C GLY A 187 -14.04 12.77 9.08
N LYS A 188 -14.71 13.55 8.22
CA LYS A 188 -14.38 14.97 8.01
C LYS A 188 -14.55 15.79 9.30
N ASN A 189 -15.61 15.53 10.06
CA ASN A 189 -15.88 16.26 11.30
C ASN A 189 -14.94 15.89 12.46
N THR A 190 -14.44 14.65 12.49
CA THR A 190 -13.51 14.19 13.54
C THR A 190 -12.27 15.08 13.67
N LEU A 191 -11.72 15.58 12.56
CA LEU A 191 -10.54 16.43 12.58
C LEU A 191 -10.86 17.91 12.73
N SER A 192 -12.02 18.36 12.25
CA SER A 192 -12.39 19.78 12.31
C SER A 192 -12.92 20.22 13.68
N GLU A 193 -13.50 19.31 14.46
CA GLU A 193 -14.11 19.63 15.76
C GLU A 193 -13.15 19.48 16.96
N GLY A 194 -11.92 18.97 16.76
CA GLY A 194 -11.02 18.60 17.86
C GLY A 194 -9.54 18.92 17.65
N LEU A 195 -8.76 18.85 18.73
CA LEU A 195 -7.30 19.04 18.74
C LEU A 195 -6.53 17.91 18.03
N GLN A 196 -7.23 16.87 17.55
CA GLN A 196 -6.62 15.69 16.92
C GLN A 196 -5.93 16.05 15.60
N GLY A 197 -6.51 16.96 14.80
CA GLY A 197 -5.88 17.45 13.58
C GLY A 197 -4.55 18.15 13.86
N ASP A 198 -4.52 19.03 14.86
CA ASP A 198 -3.31 19.74 15.28
C ASP A 198 -2.21 18.77 15.79
N GLU A 199 -2.60 17.73 16.52
CA GLU A 199 -1.66 16.71 17.00
C GLU A 199 -1.04 15.89 15.86
N ILE A 200 -1.86 15.50 14.86
CA ILE A 200 -1.37 14.83 13.64
C ILE A 200 -0.41 15.74 12.88
N ASN A 201 -0.74 17.03 12.75
CA ASN A 201 0.11 18.01 12.07
C ASN A 201 1.45 18.22 12.80
N GLU A 202 1.46 18.24 14.14
CA GLU A 202 2.69 18.34 14.94
C GLU A 202 3.58 17.09 14.78
N ARG A 203 2.98 15.89 14.78
CA ARG A 203 3.68 14.64 14.48
C ARG A 203 4.27 14.64 13.07
N PHE A 204 3.55 15.19 12.11
CA PHE A 204 4.04 15.33 10.73
C PHE A 204 5.20 16.31 10.62
N ARG A 205 5.07 17.47 11.27
CA ARG A 205 6.13 18.48 11.36
C ARG A 205 7.42 17.88 11.92
N PHE A 206 7.34 17.04 12.95
CA PHE A 206 8.49 16.32 13.50
C PHE A 206 9.26 15.53 12.43
N PHE A 207 8.58 14.77 11.56
CA PHE A 207 9.26 13.98 10.53
C PHE A 207 9.78 14.83 9.37
N ILE A 208 9.02 15.85 8.95
CA ILE A 208 9.39 16.70 7.82
C ILE A 208 10.57 17.61 8.16
N GLU A 209 10.59 18.22 9.36
CA GLU A 209 11.68 19.11 9.78
C GLU A 209 13.02 18.37 9.96
N GLU A 210 12.98 17.06 10.16
CA GLU A 210 14.17 16.22 10.22
C GLU A 210 14.74 15.90 8.82
N CYS A 211 13.94 16.02 7.76
CA CYS A 211 14.38 15.70 6.42
C CYS A 211 15.26 16.82 5.85
N ASP A 212 16.43 16.46 5.30
CA ASP A 212 17.28 17.43 4.59
C ASP A 212 16.63 17.90 3.28
N HIS A 213 15.98 16.98 2.56
CA HIS A 213 15.32 17.26 1.29
C HIS A 213 14.16 16.28 1.04
N VAL A 214 12.95 16.73 1.40
CA VAL A 214 11.72 15.98 1.17
C VAL A 214 11.48 15.82 -0.34
N GLN A 215 11.56 14.59 -0.82
CA GLN A 215 11.25 14.24 -2.20
C GLN A 215 9.74 14.24 -2.48
N GLY A 216 8.95 13.92 -1.46
CA GLY A 216 7.51 13.86 -1.55
C GLY A 216 6.86 13.13 -0.38
N ILE A 217 5.53 13.06 -0.41
CA ILE A 217 4.72 12.41 0.62
C ILE A 217 3.95 11.25 -0.03
N GLN A 218 4.06 10.08 0.59
CA GLN A 218 3.34 8.88 0.16
C GLN A 218 2.15 8.65 1.08
N PHE A 219 0.96 8.47 0.51
CA PHE A 219 -0.25 8.15 1.25
C PHE A 219 -0.78 6.77 0.87
N ILE A 220 -1.18 5.98 1.87
CA ILE A 220 -2.01 4.79 1.71
C ILE A 220 -3.28 5.06 2.53
N ILE A 221 -4.43 5.20 1.86
CA ILE A 221 -5.68 5.62 2.50
C ILE A 221 -6.78 4.63 2.17
N ASP A 222 -7.52 4.21 3.20
CA ASP A 222 -8.77 3.49 3.04
C ASP A 222 -9.80 4.40 2.35
N ASP A 223 -10.14 4.08 1.11
CA ASP A 223 -11.04 4.90 0.28
C ASP A 223 -12.53 4.75 0.65
N SER A 224 -12.83 3.97 1.69
CA SER A 224 -14.15 3.64 2.19
C SER A 224 -14.36 4.10 3.64
N GLY A 225 -15.62 4.24 4.06
CA GLY A 225 -15.95 4.66 5.43
C GLY A 225 -15.45 6.07 5.78
N GLY A 226 -15.29 6.36 7.07
CA GLY A 226 -14.89 7.67 7.57
C GLY A 226 -13.41 7.96 7.39
N PHE A 227 -12.56 6.94 7.21
CA PHE A 227 -11.12 7.14 7.00
C PHE A 227 -10.83 7.91 5.72
N SER A 228 -11.67 7.74 4.68
CA SER A 228 -11.59 8.57 3.47
C SER A 228 -11.77 10.07 3.76
N GLY A 229 -12.68 10.44 4.67
CA GLY A 229 -12.89 11.83 5.10
C GLY A 229 -11.76 12.35 5.97
N VAL A 230 -11.23 11.51 6.87
CA VAL A 230 -10.02 11.83 7.66
C VAL A 230 -8.82 12.08 6.75
N GLY A 231 -8.60 11.18 5.78
CA GLY A 231 -7.53 11.27 4.79
C GLY A 231 -7.64 12.53 3.95
N ALA A 232 -8.85 12.89 3.51
CA ALA A 232 -9.09 14.14 2.80
C ALA A 232 -8.73 15.37 3.65
N SER A 233 -9.15 15.43 4.92
CA SER A 233 -8.81 16.56 5.79
C SER A 233 -7.31 16.66 6.11
N ILE A 234 -6.59 15.54 6.22
CA ILE A 234 -5.13 15.56 6.36
C ILE A 234 -4.47 16.10 5.08
N LEU A 235 -4.96 15.65 3.92
CA LEU A 235 -4.47 16.15 2.62
C LEU A 235 -4.76 17.63 2.42
N GLU A 236 -5.91 18.14 2.88
CA GLU A 236 -6.22 19.59 2.88
C GLU A 236 -5.16 20.36 3.67
N ASN A 237 -4.87 19.94 4.91
CA ASN A 237 -3.83 20.58 5.73
C ASN A 237 -2.44 20.56 5.06
N ILE A 238 -2.08 19.43 4.43
CA ILE A 238 -0.80 19.31 3.73
C ILE A 238 -0.75 20.18 2.48
N ALA A 239 -1.85 20.27 1.74
CA ALA A 239 -1.93 21.13 0.57
C ALA A 239 -1.76 22.61 0.95
N ASP A 240 -2.25 23.02 2.12
CA ASP A 240 -2.11 24.39 2.63
C ASP A 240 -0.68 24.68 3.16
N ASP A 241 -0.11 23.78 3.97
CA ASP A 241 1.18 24.00 4.62
C ASP A 241 2.39 23.65 3.74
N TYR A 242 2.24 22.70 2.81
CA TYR A 242 3.34 22.08 2.04
C TYR A 242 3.05 22.05 0.52
N THR A 243 2.57 23.15 -0.04
CA THR A 243 2.12 23.29 -1.44
C THR A 243 3.10 22.79 -2.52
N ASN A 244 4.41 22.78 -2.23
CA ASN A 244 5.45 22.42 -3.20
C ASN A 244 5.91 20.96 -3.09
N VAL A 245 5.42 20.22 -2.09
CA VAL A 245 5.80 18.83 -1.87
C VAL A 245 4.84 17.91 -2.62
N PRO A 246 5.32 17.08 -3.55
CA PRO A 246 4.42 16.25 -4.35
C PRO A 246 3.83 15.10 -3.52
N VAL A 247 2.55 14.82 -3.76
CA VAL A 247 1.79 13.78 -3.06
C VAL A 247 1.45 12.64 -4.01
N LEU A 248 1.91 11.43 -3.66
CA LEU A 248 1.50 10.16 -4.28
C LEU A 248 0.50 9.45 -3.36
N LEU A 249 -0.70 9.20 -3.85
CA LEU A 249 -1.78 8.58 -3.09
C LEU A 249 -2.14 7.20 -3.65
N TYR A 250 -2.07 6.18 -2.80
CA TYR A 250 -2.71 4.88 -3.02
C TYR A 250 -4.06 4.87 -2.29
N SER A 251 -5.15 4.85 -3.04
CA SER A 251 -6.49 4.70 -2.46
C SER A 251 -6.84 3.21 -2.44
N VAL A 252 -6.87 2.61 -1.24
CA VAL A 252 -6.93 1.17 -1.06
C VAL A 252 -8.30 0.69 -0.58
N ARG A 253 -8.70 -0.50 -1.04
CA ARG A 253 -9.94 -1.16 -0.62
C ARG A 253 -9.76 -2.65 -0.39
N SER A 254 -10.24 -3.12 0.76
CA SER A 254 -10.27 -4.55 1.07
C SER A 254 -11.32 -5.29 0.23
N PRO A 255 -10.99 -6.46 -0.35
CA PRO A 255 -11.97 -7.37 -0.96
C PRO A 255 -13.10 -7.77 0.00
N SER A 256 -12.80 -7.85 1.31
CA SER A 256 -13.79 -8.20 2.34
C SER A 256 -14.98 -7.23 2.40
N SER A 257 -14.81 -6.00 1.91
CA SER A 257 -15.87 -4.97 1.82
C SER A 257 -16.98 -5.32 0.81
N PHE A 258 -16.74 -6.29 -0.08
CA PHE A 258 -17.67 -6.72 -1.14
C PHE A 258 -18.36 -8.05 -0.86
N ILE A 259 -17.92 -8.81 0.16
CA ILE A 259 -18.46 -10.14 0.48
C ILE A 259 -19.91 -10.08 0.95
N ASN A 260 -20.27 -9.03 1.70
CA ASN A 260 -21.60 -8.92 2.29
C ASN A 260 -22.62 -8.35 1.28
N PRO A 261 -23.75 -9.04 1.04
CA PRO A 261 -24.77 -8.55 0.13
C PRO A 261 -25.39 -7.25 0.67
N LYS A 262 -25.19 -6.17 -0.07
CA LYS A 262 -25.72 -4.85 0.25
C LYS A 262 -27.15 -4.71 -0.25
N THR A 263 -28.02 -4.12 0.58
CA THR A 263 -29.36 -3.69 0.13
C THR A 263 -29.24 -2.61 -0.95
N ARG A 264 -30.30 -2.41 -1.75
CA ARG A 264 -30.31 -1.35 -2.79
C ARG A 264 -29.95 0.04 -2.23
N LYS A 265 -30.41 0.37 -1.02
CA LYS A 265 -30.07 1.64 -0.35
C LYS A 265 -28.60 1.73 0.02
N GLN A 266 -28.03 0.65 0.57
CA GLN A 266 -26.61 0.59 0.91
C GLN A 266 -25.71 0.65 -0.33
N ASN A 267 -26.14 0.08 -1.47
CA ASN A 267 -25.43 0.25 -2.74
C ASN A 267 -25.42 1.71 -3.21
N ILE A 268 -26.57 2.40 -3.16
CA ILE A 268 -26.62 3.84 -3.50
C ILE A 268 -25.68 4.64 -2.58
N TYR A 269 -25.70 4.36 -1.28
CA TYR A 269 -24.82 4.99 -0.30
C TYR A 269 -23.34 4.73 -0.62
N SER A 270 -22.96 3.48 -0.86
CA SER A 270 -21.58 3.09 -1.21
C SER A 270 -21.12 3.78 -2.48
N ASN A 271 -21.95 3.80 -3.52
CA ASN A 271 -21.64 4.43 -4.81
C ASN A 271 -21.47 5.95 -4.71
N LEU A 272 -22.26 6.61 -3.86
CA LEU A 272 -22.11 8.04 -3.59
C LEU A 272 -20.85 8.32 -2.77
N HIS A 273 -20.60 7.49 -1.75
CA HIS A 273 -19.39 7.56 -0.94
C HIS A 273 -18.16 7.45 -1.83
N ASP A 274 -18.15 6.46 -2.71
CA ASP A 274 -17.09 6.21 -3.69
C ASP A 274 -16.79 7.42 -4.59
N ALA A 275 -17.83 8.08 -5.10
CA ALA A 275 -17.69 9.25 -5.95
C ALA A 275 -17.17 10.47 -5.18
N VAL A 276 -17.71 10.71 -3.98
CA VAL A 276 -17.32 11.83 -3.10
C VAL A 276 -15.89 11.65 -2.59
N SER A 277 -15.58 10.48 -2.03
CA SER A 277 -14.26 10.08 -1.52
C SER A 277 -13.21 10.23 -2.60
N PHE A 278 -13.44 9.64 -3.78
CA PHE A 278 -12.50 9.75 -4.88
C PHE A 278 -12.33 11.20 -5.35
N SER A 279 -13.41 11.97 -5.50
CA SER A 279 -13.31 13.36 -5.91
C SER A 279 -12.48 14.19 -4.92
N ALA A 280 -12.77 14.08 -3.62
CA ALA A 280 -12.08 14.85 -2.58
C ALA A 280 -10.59 14.48 -2.47
N LEU A 281 -10.27 13.19 -2.47
CA LEU A 281 -8.90 12.71 -2.40
C LEU A 281 -8.10 13.07 -3.66
N SER A 282 -8.71 12.89 -4.84
CA SER A 282 -8.03 13.11 -6.11
C SER A 282 -7.72 14.58 -6.38
N SER A 283 -8.52 15.52 -5.88
CA SER A 283 -8.26 16.96 -6.00
C SER A 283 -7.09 17.47 -5.17
N LEU A 284 -6.67 16.71 -4.15
CA LEU A 284 -5.64 17.12 -3.18
C LEU A 284 -4.30 16.38 -3.37
N CYS A 285 -4.16 15.61 -4.45
CA CYS A 285 -2.94 14.85 -4.73
C CYS A 285 -2.43 15.12 -6.15
N ASN A 286 -1.16 14.81 -6.41
CA ASN A 286 -0.56 14.98 -7.74
C ASN A 286 -0.64 13.71 -8.59
N LEU A 287 -0.75 12.54 -7.94
CA LEU A 287 -0.98 11.26 -8.59
C LEU A 287 -1.79 10.36 -7.64
N ILE A 288 -2.91 9.84 -8.12
CA ILE A 288 -3.74 8.85 -7.41
C ILE A 288 -3.70 7.51 -8.13
N ILE A 289 -3.52 6.45 -7.35
CA ILE A 289 -3.51 5.06 -7.80
C ILE A 289 -4.59 4.31 -7.02
N PRO A 290 -5.75 4.04 -7.62
CA PRO A 290 -6.77 3.21 -6.99
C PRO A 290 -6.37 1.74 -7.01
N VAL A 291 -6.43 1.09 -5.85
CA VAL A 291 -6.01 -0.30 -5.63
C VAL A 291 -7.07 -1.03 -4.81
N GLY A 292 -7.56 -2.16 -5.29
CA GLY A 292 -8.57 -2.93 -4.54
C GLY A 292 -9.61 -3.56 -5.45
N LEU A 293 -9.34 -4.78 -5.89
CA LEU A 293 -10.29 -5.57 -6.65
C LEU A 293 -11.45 -6.05 -5.75
N GLN A 294 -12.62 -6.26 -6.37
CA GLN A 294 -13.80 -6.77 -5.68
C GLN A 294 -13.57 -8.19 -5.15
N SER A 295 -12.95 -9.04 -5.96
CA SER A 295 -12.40 -10.33 -5.55
C SER A 295 -11.00 -10.47 -6.13
N LEU A 296 -10.03 -10.67 -5.26
CA LEU A 296 -8.65 -10.90 -5.66
C LEU A 296 -8.45 -12.38 -6.02
N ASN A 297 -9.10 -13.28 -5.29
CA ASN A 297 -9.05 -14.71 -5.55
C ASN A 297 -9.68 -15.14 -6.89
N GLU A 298 -10.69 -14.42 -7.39
CA GLU A 298 -11.30 -14.70 -8.70
C GLU A 298 -10.61 -13.95 -9.86
N SER A 299 -9.67 -13.07 -9.57
CA SER A 299 -8.93 -12.31 -10.57
C SER A 299 -7.86 -13.16 -11.27
N GLY A 300 -7.41 -12.76 -12.46
CA GLY A 300 -6.29 -13.47 -13.10
C GLY A 300 -4.98 -13.40 -12.30
N VAL A 301 -4.83 -12.43 -11.40
CA VAL A 301 -3.63 -12.26 -10.54
C VAL A 301 -3.47 -13.44 -9.59
N SER A 302 -4.55 -14.12 -9.22
CA SER A 302 -4.50 -15.29 -8.33
C SER A 302 -4.13 -16.59 -9.04
N GLN A 303 -3.74 -16.57 -10.33
CA GLN A 303 -3.42 -17.80 -11.07
C GLN A 303 -2.41 -18.71 -10.34
N PHE A 304 -1.44 -18.11 -9.64
CA PHE A 304 -0.42 -18.83 -8.86
C PHE A 304 -0.58 -18.63 -7.35
N LEU A 305 -1.71 -18.05 -6.91
CA LEU A 305 -1.97 -17.71 -5.51
C LEU A 305 -3.26 -18.38 -5.02
N ASN A 306 -3.27 -18.83 -3.78
CA ASN A 306 -4.42 -19.40 -3.09
C ASN A 306 -4.87 -18.44 -1.98
N LEU A 307 -5.74 -17.49 -2.35
CA LEU A 307 -6.12 -16.36 -1.50
C LEU A 307 -7.46 -16.59 -0.81
N GLN A 308 -7.60 -15.95 0.36
CA GLN A 308 -8.86 -15.89 1.08
C GLN A 308 -9.27 -14.43 1.22
N ASP A 309 -10.20 -13.98 0.38
CA ASP A 309 -10.64 -12.57 0.30
C ASP A 309 -11.25 -12.04 1.62
N ASN A 310 -11.73 -12.93 2.50
CA ASN A 310 -12.22 -12.57 3.82
C ASN A 310 -11.10 -12.22 4.82
N LYS A 311 -9.87 -12.67 4.58
CA LYS A 311 -8.71 -12.38 5.43
C LYS A 311 -7.95 -11.17 4.89
N MET A 312 -8.00 -10.07 5.63
CA MET A 312 -7.23 -8.86 5.29
C MET A 312 -5.73 -9.15 5.24
N TYR A 313 -5.24 -10.04 6.11
CA TYR A 313 -3.84 -10.49 6.15
C TYR A 313 -3.33 -11.05 4.79
N HIS A 314 -4.17 -11.76 4.03
CA HIS A 314 -3.78 -12.33 2.74
C HIS A 314 -3.75 -11.26 1.64
N SER A 315 -4.87 -10.54 1.47
CA SER A 315 -5.00 -9.53 0.41
C SER A 315 -4.03 -8.37 0.58
N SER A 316 -3.79 -7.94 1.82
CA SER A 316 -2.82 -6.88 2.12
C SER A 316 -1.39 -7.26 1.76
N GLY A 317 -0.99 -8.53 1.91
CA GLY A 317 0.34 -9.02 1.51
C GLY A 317 0.59 -8.86 0.01
N VAL A 318 -0.43 -9.11 -0.81
CA VAL A 318 -0.37 -8.94 -2.28
C VAL A 318 -0.26 -7.46 -2.64
N TYR A 319 -1.10 -6.59 -2.09
CA TYR A 319 -1.02 -5.16 -2.41
C TYR A 319 0.27 -4.52 -1.88
N ALA A 320 0.77 -4.97 -0.72
CA ALA A 320 2.02 -4.50 -0.15
C ALA A 320 3.23 -4.88 -1.01
N SER A 321 3.27 -6.08 -1.60
CA SER A 321 4.39 -6.49 -2.48
C SER A 321 4.42 -5.63 -3.75
N VAL A 322 3.25 -5.25 -4.27
CA VAL A 322 3.14 -4.35 -5.42
C VAL A 322 3.54 -2.93 -5.06
N ILE A 323 3.05 -2.37 -3.95
CA ILE A 323 3.45 -1.02 -3.49
C ILE A 323 4.95 -0.98 -3.18
N HIS A 324 5.50 -2.06 -2.60
CA HIS A 324 6.95 -2.21 -2.42
C HIS A 324 7.69 -2.12 -3.76
N SER A 325 7.20 -2.83 -4.78
CA SER A 325 7.76 -2.79 -6.13
C SER A 325 7.67 -1.37 -6.73
N VAL A 326 6.53 -0.71 -6.62
CA VAL A 326 6.33 0.67 -7.11
C VAL A 326 7.30 1.65 -6.45
N SER A 327 7.60 1.48 -5.15
CA SER A 327 8.53 2.34 -4.43
C SER A 327 9.99 2.18 -4.81
N LEU A 328 10.35 1.11 -5.55
CA LEU A 328 11.75 0.77 -5.82
C LEU A 328 12.53 1.87 -6.55
N PRO A 329 12.04 2.47 -7.65
CA PRO A 329 12.81 3.48 -8.40
C PRO A 329 13.18 4.69 -7.52
N PHE A 330 12.31 5.03 -6.55
CA PHE A 330 12.48 6.13 -5.60
C PHE A 330 13.56 5.86 -4.55
N ARG A 331 13.95 4.59 -4.37
CA ARG A 331 14.97 4.15 -3.41
C ARG A 331 16.30 3.79 -4.08
N MET A 332 16.35 3.71 -5.41
CA MET A 332 17.60 3.41 -6.11
C MET A 332 18.56 4.59 -6.04
N LYS A 333 19.83 4.34 -5.73
CA LYS A 333 20.85 5.39 -5.77
C LYS A 333 21.09 5.84 -7.22
N ARG A 334 20.97 7.14 -7.46
CA ARG A 334 21.32 7.72 -8.78
C ARG A 334 22.80 7.56 -9.03
N ILE A 335 23.13 6.93 -10.15
CA ILE A 335 24.49 6.85 -10.63
C ILE A 335 24.72 8.01 -11.58
N GLY A 336 25.88 8.66 -11.45
CA GLY A 336 26.27 9.75 -12.34
C GLY A 336 26.30 9.30 -13.81
N PRO A 337 26.32 10.24 -14.77
CA PRO A 337 26.18 9.96 -16.20
C PRO A 337 27.27 9.05 -16.80
N SER A 338 28.35 8.76 -16.07
CA SER A 338 29.45 7.88 -16.48
C SER A 338 29.48 6.54 -15.75
N GLY A 339 28.54 6.25 -14.85
CA GLY A 339 28.48 4.99 -14.12
C GLY A 339 27.28 4.17 -14.56
N GLU A 340 27.51 2.89 -14.84
CA GLU A 340 26.46 1.89 -15.02
C GLU A 340 26.42 1.01 -13.77
N SER A 341 25.25 0.88 -13.13
CA SER A 341 25.03 -0.19 -12.17
C SER A 341 24.81 -1.50 -12.92
N LEU A 342 25.44 -2.55 -12.41
CA LEU A 342 25.23 -3.91 -12.89
C LEU A 342 23.95 -4.54 -12.30
N ASN A 343 23.39 -3.97 -11.23
CA ASN A 343 22.30 -4.59 -10.45
C ASN A 343 20.98 -3.84 -10.54
N GLU A 344 20.99 -2.51 -10.69
CA GLU A 344 19.79 -1.68 -10.85
C GLU A 344 19.86 -0.79 -12.09
N CYS A 345 18.71 -0.35 -12.60
CA CYS A 345 18.61 0.64 -13.67
C CYS A 345 17.28 1.40 -13.54
N GLY A 346 17.23 2.64 -14.01
CA GLY A 346 15.99 3.42 -14.09
C GLY A 346 15.61 4.15 -12.79
N ALA A 347 16.58 4.43 -11.91
CA ALA A 347 16.37 5.26 -10.72
C ALA A 347 15.66 6.57 -11.08
N MET A 348 14.65 6.93 -10.30
CA MET A 348 13.76 8.07 -10.57
C MET A 348 13.29 8.66 -9.24
N ASP A 349 13.15 9.98 -9.14
CA ASP A 349 12.54 10.57 -7.94
C ASP A 349 11.00 10.51 -8.03
N LEU A 350 10.32 10.59 -6.88
CA LEU A 350 8.85 10.64 -6.83
C LEU A 350 8.27 11.75 -7.72
N TYR A 351 8.84 12.95 -7.64
CA TYR A 351 8.41 14.09 -8.45
C TYR A 351 8.52 13.81 -9.96
N GLU A 352 9.63 13.22 -10.41
CA GLU A 352 9.83 12.87 -11.82
C GLU A 352 8.83 11.81 -12.28
N GLY A 353 8.57 10.79 -11.45
CA GLY A 353 7.57 9.77 -11.74
C GLY A 353 6.16 10.33 -11.84
N ILE A 354 5.80 11.22 -10.92
CA ILE A 354 4.53 11.94 -10.94
C ILE A 354 4.44 12.81 -12.19
N GLN A 355 5.45 13.62 -12.49
CA GLN A 355 5.43 14.51 -13.66
C GLN A 355 5.35 13.71 -14.97
N MET A 356 6.01 12.57 -15.04
CA MET A 356 5.96 11.66 -16.18
C MET A 356 4.54 11.09 -16.38
N LEU A 357 3.94 10.52 -15.33
CA LEU A 357 2.64 9.84 -15.43
C LEU A 357 1.46 10.82 -15.51
N SER A 358 1.50 11.90 -14.72
CA SER A 358 0.41 12.88 -14.61
C SER A 358 0.57 14.07 -15.55
N GLY A 359 1.79 14.58 -15.74
CA GLY A 359 2.03 15.88 -16.36
C GLY A 359 2.25 15.81 -17.87
N GLN A 360 2.76 14.68 -18.38
CA GLN A 360 2.99 14.48 -19.80
C GLN A 360 1.74 13.86 -20.46
N GLY A 361 1.48 14.17 -21.73
CA GLY A 361 0.35 13.60 -22.47
C GLY A 361 -0.98 14.31 -22.19
N ARG A 362 -1.95 13.62 -21.58
CA ARG A 362 -3.33 14.11 -21.38
C ARG A 362 -3.53 14.90 -20.06
N GLN A 363 -2.51 15.15 -19.25
CA GLN A 363 -2.70 15.74 -17.90
C GLN A 363 -3.60 14.88 -16.98
N ASN A 364 -3.52 13.55 -17.12
CA ASN A 364 -4.30 12.61 -16.32
C ASN A 364 -3.51 12.13 -15.12
N TYR A 365 -3.94 12.53 -13.93
CA TYR A 365 -3.31 12.17 -12.64
C TYR A 365 -3.90 10.90 -12.00
N VAL A 366 -4.81 10.20 -12.69
CA VAL A 366 -5.36 8.90 -12.23
C VAL A 366 -4.65 7.78 -12.98
N THR A 367 -3.89 6.95 -12.26
CA THR A 367 -3.04 5.92 -12.86
C THR A 367 -3.57 4.52 -12.57
N VAL A 368 -3.52 3.65 -13.59
CA VAL A 368 -3.83 2.23 -13.46
C VAL A 368 -2.59 1.49 -12.98
N LEU A 369 -2.78 0.60 -12.01
CA LEU A 369 -1.76 -0.30 -11.50
C LEU A 369 -2.01 -1.72 -12.00
N ASP A 370 -1.05 -2.25 -12.77
CA ASP A 370 -1.03 -3.66 -13.17
C ASP A 370 0.16 -4.38 -12.52
N ALA A 371 0.00 -5.66 -12.18
CA ALA A 371 1.06 -6.46 -11.57
C ALA A 371 1.04 -7.91 -12.04
N CYS A 372 2.18 -8.58 -11.90
CA CYS A 372 2.36 -10.01 -12.14
C CYS A 372 3.12 -10.63 -10.96
N ILE A 373 2.50 -11.62 -10.32
CA ILE A 373 2.95 -12.17 -9.02
C ILE A 373 2.74 -13.69 -8.98
N PRO A 374 3.80 -14.50 -8.95
CA PRO A 374 5.18 -14.18 -9.33
C PRO A 374 5.31 -13.84 -10.83
N ALA A 375 6.30 -13.04 -11.19
CA ALA A 375 6.61 -12.77 -12.60
C ALA A 375 7.26 -13.98 -13.29
N PRO A 376 6.85 -14.35 -14.52
CA PRO A 376 7.40 -15.49 -15.24
C PRO A 376 8.84 -15.24 -15.72
N SER A 377 9.58 -16.33 -15.98
CA SER A 377 10.93 -16.26 -16.56
C SER A 377 10.92 -15.68 -17.98
N LEU A 378 11.94 -14.88 -18.32
CA LEU A 378 12.07 -14.20 -19.62
C LEU A 378 12.25 -15.16 -20.81
N VAL A 379 12.83 -16.35 -20.59
CA VAL A 379 13.27 -17.27 -21.67
C VAL A 379 12.60 -18.66 -21.56
N GLY A 380 11.49 -18.75 -20.83
CA GLY A 380 10.82 -20.03 -20.55
C GLY A 380 10.07 -20.63 -21.74
N ARG A 381 10.18 -21.96 -21.93
CA ARG A 381 9.34 -22.74 -22.88
C ARG A 381 7.85 -22.81 -22.48
N VAL A 382 7.54 -22.47 -21.22
CA VAL A 382 6.22 -22.66 -20.60
C VAL A 382 5.25 -21.52 -20.95
N PHE A 383 5.74 -20.29 -21.06
CA PHE A 383 4.94 -19.12 -21.45
C PHE A 383 5.35 -18.66 -22.83
N LYS A 384 4.45 -18.80 -23.81
CA LYS A 384 4.59 -18.18 -25.14
C LYS A 384 4.33 -16.67 -25.11
N GLN A 385 3.79 -16.17 -23.99
CA GLN A 385 3.34 -14.81 -23.78
C GLN A 385 4.48 -13.95 -23.23
N SER A 386 4.56 -12.70 -23.68
CA SER A 386 5.57 -11.74 -23.23
C SER A 386 5.35 -11.33 -21.76
N LEU A 387 6.37 -10.72 -21.12
CA LEU A 387 6.24 -10.20 -19.75
C LEU A 387 5.04 -9.23 -19.63
N LEU A 388 4.79 -8.43 -20.66
CA LEU A 388 3.71 -7.45 -20.70
C LEU A 388 2.31 -8.10 -20.72
N GLU A 389 2.17 -9.23 -21.40
CA GLU A 389 0.89 -9.97 -21.48
C GLU A 389 0.49 -10.61 -20.15
N ASN A 390 1.42 -10.76 -19.21
CA ASN A 390 1.16 -11.33 -17.88
C ASN A 390 0.84 -10.25 -16.82
N LEU A 391 0.87 -8.97 -17.18
CA LEU A 391 0.53 -7.87 -16.28
C LEU A 391 -0.99 -7.71 -16.22
N LEU A 392 -1.55 -7.85 -15.03
CA LEU A 392 -3.00 -7.80 -14.81
C LEU A 392 -3.39 -6.64 -13.88
N PRO A 393 -4.51 -5.96 -14.14
CA PRO A 393 -4.92 -4.79 -13.38
C PRO A 393 -5.33 -5.15 -11.95
N LEU A 394 -4.79 -4.40 -11.00
CA LEU A 394 -5.21 -4.37 -9.58
C LEU A 394 -6.09 -3.16 -9.26
N THR A 395 -6.19 -2.23 -10.21
CA THR A 395 -7.12 -1.11 -10.15
C THR A 395 -8.55 -1.58 -10.49
N PRO A 396 -9.55 -1.30 -9.64
CA PRO A 396 -10.92 -1.73 -9.87
C PRO A 396 -11.52 -1.09 -11.12
N GLU A 397 -12.47 -1.79 -11.75
CA GLU A 397 -13.26 -1.28 -12.88
C GLU A 397 -12.41 -0.82 -14.09
N THR A 398 -11.22 -1.40 -14.23
CA THR A 398 -10.32 -1.14 -15.37
C THR A 398 -10.81 -1.90 -16.61
N ALA A 399 -10.78 -1.25 -17.76
CA ALA A 399 -11.06 -1.92 -19.03
C ALA A 399 -9.94 -2.90 -19.38
N HIS A 400 -10.32 -4.13 -19.73
CA HIS A 400 -9.38 -5.20 -20.06
C HIS A 400 -8.91 -5.06 -21.52
N ASP A 401 -7.66 -5.40 -21.79
CA ASP A 401 -7.06 -5.41 -23.13
C ASP A 401 -7.15 -4.08 -23.91
N VAL A 402 -7.26 -2.96 -23.20
CA VAL A 402 -7.26 -1.61 -23.79
C VAL A 402 -5.84 -1.08 -23.86
N GLU A 403 -5.30 -1.12 -25.08
CA GLU A 403 -4.04 -0.49 -25.45
C GLU A 403 -4.30 0.93 -25.99
N ASP A 404 -3.51 1.91 -25.54
CA ASP A 404 -3.71 3.33 -25.83
C ASP A 404 -2.42 3.98 -26.34
N LEU A 405 -2.46 4.51 -27.57
CA LEU A 405 -1.33 5.15 -28.23
C LEU A 405 -0.81 6.40 -27.50
N GLN A 406 -1.66 7.03 -26.68
CA GLN A 406 -1.26 8.20 -25.90
C GLN A 406 -0.88 7.83 -24.46
N ALA A 407 -0.87 6.54 -24.12
CA ALA A 407 -0.53 6.10 -22.78
C ALA A 407 0.93 6.43 -22.43
N ILE A 408 1.15 6.70 -21.16
CA ILE A 408 2.47 6.84 -20.57
C ILE A 408 2.60 5.80 -19.49
N GLU A 409 3.69 5.04 -19.53
CA GLU A 409 3.89 3.89 -18.66
C GLU A 409 5.22 3.95 -17.90
N SER A 410 5.21 3.43 -16.67
CA SER A 410 6.39 3.11 -15.88
C SER A 410 6.36 1.61 -15.58
N ILE A 411 7.29 0.86 -16.15
CA ILE A 411 7.44 -0.56 -15.90
C ILE A 411 8.55 -0.77 -14.88
N ILE A 412 8.27 -1.57 -13.87
CA ILE A 412 9.19 -1.89 -12.79
C ILE A 412 9.33 -3.42 -12.74
N VAL A 413 10.57 -3.89 -12.90
CA VAL A 413 10.89 -5.33 -12.93
C VAL A 413 11.90 -5.64 -11.83
N GLN A 414 11.63 -6.68 -11.03
CA GLN A 414 12.45 -7.06 -9.89
C GLN A 414 12.73 -8.55 -9.89
N GLY A 415 14.00 -8.93 -9.84
CA GLY A 415 14.46 -10.31 -9.60
C GLY A 415 13.96 -11.34 -10.60
N VAL A 416 13.56 -10.93 -11.80
CA VAL A 416 13.06 -11.85 -12.81
C VAL A 416 14.15 -12.83 -13.24
N LEU A 417 13.75 -14.07 -13.49
CA LEU A 417 14.64 -15.15 -13.87
C LEU A 417 14.85 -15.22 -15.39
N GLY A 418 16.08 -15.42 -15.81
CA GLY A 418 16.51 -15.62 -17.19
C GLY A 418 16.47 -17.09 -17.61
N PHE A 419 17.36 -17.47 -18.53
CA PHE A 419 17.48 -18.83 -19.02
C PHE A 419 17.97 -19.80 -17.93
N GLU A 420 17.42 -21.02 -17.92
CA GLU A 420 17.72 -22.05 -16.90
C GLU A 420 17.48 -21.58 -15.44
N GLU A 421 16.55 -20.64 -15.23
CA GLU A 421 16.16 -20.15 -13.89
C GLU A 421 17.29 -19.47 -13.11
N HIS A 422 18.32 -19.00 -13.81
CA HIS A 422 19.32 -18.09 -13.27
C HIS A 422 18.74 -16.66 -13.18
N GLU A 423 19.33 -15.80 -12.35
CA GLU A 423 18.96 -14.39 -12.30
C GLU A 423 19.17 -13.72 -13.67
N ALA A 424 18.16 -13.02 -14.17
CA ALA A 424 18.31 -12.29 -15.42
C ALA A 424 19.27 -11.11 -15.25
N MET A 425 20.10 -10.88 -16.27
CA MET A 425 20.88 -9.65 -16.37
C MET A 425 19.98 -8.47 -16.76
N LEU A 426 20.39 -7.25 -16.41
CA LEU A 426 19.65 -6.04 -16.78
C LEU A 426 19.50 -5.87 -18.29
N SER A 427 20.48 -6.32 -19.08
CA SER A 427 20.41 -6.31 -20.55
C SER A 427 19.32 -7.26 -21.06
N GLU A 428 19.20 -8.46 -20.48
CA GLU A 428 18.17 -9.43 -20.86
C GLU A 428 16.77 -8.91 -20.54
N VAL A 429 16.59 -8.25 -19.39
CA VAL A 429 15.32 -7.60 -19.03
C VAL A 429 14.97 -6.49 -20.01
N LYS A 430 15.94 -5.62 -20.35
CA LYS A 430 15.75 -4.54 -21.34
C LYS A 430 15.35 -5.09 -22.71
N GLU A 431 16.11 -6.05 -23.22
CA GLU A 431 15.83 -6.71 -24.50
C GLU A 431 14.46 -7.40 -24.51
N ALA A 432 14.07 -8.06 -23.41
CA ALA A 432 12.78 -8.72 -23.30
C ALA A 432 11.60 -7.72 -23.32
N VAL A 433 11.72 -6.58 -22.62
CA VAL A 433 10.70 -5.53 -22.62
C VAL A 433 10.63 -4.83 -23.98
N GLU A 434 11.77 -4.52 -24.59
CA GLU A 434 11.82 -3.96 -25.95
C GLU A 434 11.18 -4.91 -26.98
N ALA A 435 11.54 -6.20 -26.94
CA ALA A 435 10.97 -7.21 -27.82
C ALA A 435 9.47 -7.43 -27.59
N ALA A 436 8.97 -7.24 -26.36
CA ALA A 436 7.55 -7.30 -26.06
C ALA A 436 6.79 -6.14 -26.74
N TYR A 437 7.28 -4.91 -26.63
CA TYR A 437 6.72 -3.77 -27.34
C TYR A 437 6.89 -3.87 -28.86
N GLU A 438 7.93 -4.54 -29.36
CA GLU A 438 8.08 -4.82 -30.79
C GLU A 438 6.99 -5.71 -31.37
N LYS A 439 6.50 -6.66 -30.57
CA LYS A 439 5.42 -7.57 -30.95
C LYS A 439 4.03 -6.99 -30.68
N ALA A 440 3.92 -6.03 -29.75
CA ALA A 440 2.67 -5.39 -29.40
C ALA A 440 2.05 -4.66 -30.60
N THR A 441 0.73 -4.77 -30.75
CA THR A 441 -0.05 -4.11 -31.82
C THR A 441 -0.04 -2.59 -31.67
N THR A 442 0.03 -2.11 -30.43
CA THR A 442 -0.03 -0.71 -30.04
C THR A 442 1.07 -0.47 -29.03
N ARG A 443 1.82 0.63 -29.17
CA ARG A 443 2.84 1.02 -28.18
C ARG A 443 2.39 2.28 -27.44
N PRO A 444 2.70 2.42 -26.15
CA PRO A 444 2.49 3.65 -25.43
C PRO A 444 3.35 4.76 -26.07
N ARG A 445 2.94 6.01 -25.86
CA ARG A 445 3.68 7.18 -26.31
C ARG A 445 5.07 7.26 -25.65
N PHE A 446 5.15 6.86 -24.39
CA PHE A 446 6.37 6.84 -23.61
C PHE A 446 6.33 5.71 -22.60
N SER A 447 7.45 5.01 -22.42
CA SER A 447 7.62 3.96 -21.42
C SER A 447 8.97 4.13 -20.73
N HIS A 448 8.96 4.17 -19.40
CA HIS A 448 10.16 4.17 -18.57
C HIS A 448 10.34 2.80 -17.92
N LEU A 449 11.53 2.21 -18.03
CA LEU A 449 11.85 0.92 -17.42
C LEU A 449 12.78 1.12 -16.22
N SER A 450 12.32 0.68 -15.06
CA SER A 450 13.14 0.49 -13.86
C SER A 450 13.32 -1.00 -13.61
N ALA A 451 14.57 -1.45 -13.44
CA ALA A 451 14.86 -2.86 -13.25
C ALA A 451 15.84 -3.07 -12.10
N SER A 452 15.61 -4.09 -11.28
CA SER A 452 16.54 -4.56 -10.26
C SER A 452 16.72 -6.07 -10.37
N ARG A 453 17.94 -6.54 -10.16
CA ARG A 453 18.26 -7.97 -10.06
C ARG A 453 17.83 -8.58 -8.73
N CYS A 454 17.59 -7.77 -7.70
CA CYS A 454 17.14 -8.25 -6.40
C CYS A 454 15.64 -8.61 -6.46
N PRO A 455 15.24 -9.87 -6.16
CA PRO A 455 13.84 -10.23 -5.98
C PRO A 455 13.31 -9.68 -4.64
N ILE A 456 11.99 -9.75 -4.46
CA ILE A 456 11.39 -9.44 -3.16
C ILE A 456 11.60 -10.64 -2.22
N PRO A 457 12.29 -10.50 -1.08
CA PRO A 457 12.37 -11.56 -0.09
C PRO A 457 11.02 -11.72 0.61
N ILE A 458 10.66 -12.97 0.94
CA ILE A 458 9.42 -13.27 1.66
C ILE A 458 9.75 -13.41 3.15
N PRO A 459 9.34 -12.44 3.99
CA PRO A 459 9.61 -12.52 5.43
C PRO A 459 8.77 -13.63 6.08
N LEU A 460 9.24 -14.18 7.21
CA LEU A 460 8.50 -15.17 8.00
C LEU A 460 7.00 -14.82 8.22
N PRO A 461 6.63 -13.58 8.61
CA PRO A 461 5.24 -13.17 8.78
C PRO A 461 4.43 -12.96 7.48
N PHE A 462 4.95 -13.30 6.30
CA PHE A 462 4.18 -13.23 5.07
C PHE A 462 3.16 -14.38 4.99
N PRO A 463 1.91 -14.14 4.52
CA PRO A 463 0.87 -15.14 4.49
C PRO A 463 1.19 -16.31 3.55
N SER A 464 0.69 -17.49 3.89
CA SER A 464 0.83 -18.71 3.09
C SER A 464 -0.16 -18.71 1.93
N ILE A 465 0.17 -17.95 0.88
CA ILE A 465 -0.71 -17.70 -0.27
C ILE A 465 -0.19 -18.27 -1.58
N PHE A 466 1.00 -18.86 -1.64
CA PHE A 466 1.54 -19.37 -2.90
C PHE A 466 0.95 -20.75 -3.22
N GLY A 467 0.63 -20.97 -4.50
CA GLY A 467 0.18 -22.27 -4.99
C GLY A 467 1.33 -23.27 -5.20
N ASP A 468 0.96 -24.52 -5.45
CA ASP A 468 1.90 -25.66 -5.55
C ASP A 468 2.84 -25.59 -6.77
N CYS A 469 2.57 -24.68 -7.71
CA CYS A 469 3.40 -24.44 -8.90
C CYS A 469 4.46 -23.35 -8.70
N VAL A 470 4.46 -22.66 -7.57
CA VAL A 470 5.48 -21.65 -7.24
C VAL A 470 6.63 -22.37 -6.57
N GLY A 471 7.85 -22.21 -7.07
CA GLY A 471 9.07 -22.79 -6.51
C GLY A 471 9.70 -21.97 -5.38
N ARG A 472 10.95 -22.25 -5.01
CA ARG A 472 11.59 -21.64 -3.82
C ARG A 472 12.02 -20.18 -4.03
N ARG A 473 12.42 -19.83 -5.25
CA ARG A 473 12.76 -18.46 -5.66
C ARG A 473 11.61 -17.80 -6.44
N GLY A 474 10.40 -18.34 -6.32
CA GLY A 474 9.22 -17.85 -7.02
C GLY A 474 9.19 -18.22 -8.51
N GLU A 475 10.04 -19.16 -8.95
CA GLU A 475 9.98 -19.74 -10.28
C GLU A 475 8.64 -20.46 -10.52
N ILE A 476 8.08 -20.33 -11.72
CA ILE A 476 6.83 -21.00 -12.07
C ILE A 476 7.16 -22.38 -12.65
N LEU A 477 6.85 -23.42 -11.90
CA LEU A 477 7.13 -24.81 -12.25
C LEU A 477 6.07 -25.38 -13.19
N SER A 478 6.53 -26.16 -14.18
CA SER A 478 5.62 -26.84 -15.14
C SER A 478 4.87 -28.02 -14.53
N THR A 479 5.40 -28.61 -13.45
CA THR A 479 4.78 -29.68 -12.69
C THR A 479 4.56 -29.22 -11.26
N PRO A 480 3.34 -29.37 -10.70
CA PRO A 480 3.08 -29.03 -9.30
C PRO A 480 4.00 -29.83 -8.38
N ILE A 481 4.46 -29.20 -7.30
CA ILE A 481 5.27 -29.88 -6.28
C ILE A 481 4.36 -30.89 -5.57
N SER A 482 4.64 -32.17 -5.79
CA SER A 482 3.88 -33.28 -5.19
C SER A 482 4.57 -33.68 -3.89
N GLU A 483 4.35 -32.92 -2.81
CA GLU A 483 4.74 -33.37 -1.46
C GLU A 483 3.57 -34.03 -0.75
N SER A 484 3.81 -35.26 -0.31
CA SER A 484 2.94 -36.05 0.53
C SER A 484 2.92 -35.45 1.94
N GLU A 485 2.00 -34.50 2.19
CA GLU A 485 1.29 -34.23 3.46
C GLU A 485 0.69 -32.80 3.46
N SER A 486 -0.57 -32.69 3.02
CA SER A 486 -1.59 -31.81 3.61
C SER A 486 -1.45 -30.27 3.64
N VAL A 487 -0.66 -29.59 2.80
CA VAL A 487 -0.79 -28.12 2.71
C VAL A 487 -0.88 -27.64 1.25
N SER A 488 -2.09 -27.32 0.80
CA SER A 488 -2.40 -26.71 -0.51
C SER A 488 -1.93 -25.24 -0.65
N ARG A 489 -1.10 -24.76 0.27
CA ARG A 489 -0.73 -23.36 0.47
C ARG A 489 0.70 -23.28 0.95
N ARG A 490 1.59 -22.81 0.08
CA ARG A 490 2.99 -22.59 0.37
C ARG A 490 3.18 -21.17 0.93
N GLY A 491 4.04 -21.04 1.94
CA GLY A 491 4.28 -19.77 2.64
C GLY A 491 5.74 -19.36 2.70
N SER A 492 6.09 -18.57 3.71
CA SER A 492 7.44 -18.03 3.93
C SER A 492 8.52 -19.07 4.21
N ILE A 493 8.14 -20.25 4.70
CA ILE A 493 9.05 -21.39 4.90
C ILE A 493 9.44 -22.04 3.56
N ASP A 494 8.52 -21.99 2.61
CA ASP A 494 8.56 -22.70 1.34
C ASP A 494 9.13 -21.88 0.18
N VAL A 495 8.86 -20.58 0.21
CA VAL A 495 9.18 -19.60 -0.82
C VAL A 495 9.99 -18.50 -0.16
N HIS A 496 11.27 -18.40 -0.53
CA HIS A 496 12.20 -17.45 0.08
C HIS A 496 12.16 -16.08 -0.59
N SER A 497 11.87 -16.03 -1.89
CA SER A 497 11.79 -14.79 -2.64
C SER A 497 10.87 -14.93 -3.84
N ILE A 498 10.36 -13.82 -4.36
CA ILE A 498 9.54 -13.80 -5.57
C ILE A 498 10.04 -12.76 -6.60
N PRO A 499 10.07 -13.11 -7.90
CA PRO A 499 10.21 -12.14 -8.96
C PRO A 499 8.91 -11.35 -9.11
N MET A 500 9.02 -10.06 -9.41
CA MET A 500 7.87 -9.16 -9.55
C MET A 500 8.00 -8.32 -10.82
N ALA A 501 6.88 -8.09 -11.48
CA ALA A 501 6.75 -7.11 -12.54
C ALA A 501 5.50 -6.27 -12.28
N VAL A 502 5.65 -4.96 -12.34
CA VAL A 502 4.59 -3.99 -12.06
C VAL A 502 4.60 -2.92 -13.14
N ARG A 503 3.41 -2.47 -13.55
CA ARG A 503 3.23 -1.40 -14.52
C ARG A 503 2.29 -0.36 -13.96
N LEU A 504 2.76 0.88 -13.90
CA LEU A 504 1.92 2.06 -13.75
C LEU A 504 1.64 2.63 -15.12
N ARG A 505 0.38 2.88 -15.46
CA ARG A 505 0.03 3.50 -16.74
C ARG A 505 -1.07 4.55 -16.61
N SER A 506 -0.80 5.72 -17.21
CA SER A 506 -1.81 6.74 -17.48
C SER A 506 -2.41 6.45 -18.85
N SER A 507 -3.65 5.93 -18.87
CA SER A 507 -4.28 5.34 -20.06
C SER A 507 -5.80 5.50 -19.99
N THR A 508 -6.47 5.45 -21.15
CA THR A 508 -7.95 5.39 -21.24
C THR A 508 -8.58 4.16 -20.56
N ALA A 509 -7.80 3.14 -20.19
CA ALA A 509 -8.33 1.96 -19.52
C ALA A 509 -9.00 2.27 -18.16
N ILE A 510 -8.70 3.42 -17.54
CA ILE A 510 -9.35 3.87 -16.30
C ILE A 510 -10.73 4.52 -16.53
N LEU A 511 -11.14 4.74 -17.78
CA LEU A 511 -12.42 5.40 -18.09
C LEU A 511 -13.64 4.78 -17.40
N PRO A 512 -13.84 3.45 -17.36
CA PRO A 512 -15.05 2.91 -16.74
C PRO A 512 -15.13 3.21 -15.24
N PHE A 513 -13.99 3.21 -14.54
CA PHE A 513 -13.92 3.60 -13.12
C PHE A 513 -14.38 5.06 -12.91
N LEU A 514 -13.96 5.99 -13.78
CA LEU A 514 -14.34 7.40 -13.70
C LEU A 514 -15.80 7.62 -14.12
N GLU A 515 -16.24 6.97 -15.21
CA GLU A 515 -17.61 7.04 -15.71
C GLU A 515 -18.62 6.50 -14.71
N ASN A 516 -18.31 5.40 -14.02
CA ASN A 516 -19.18 4.86 -12.98
C ASN A 516 -19.37 5.87 -11.84
N ARG A 517 -18.30 6.53 -11.38
CA ARG A 517 -18.36 7.57 -10.33
C ARG A 517 -19.15 8.79 -10.79
N LEU A 518 -18.89 9.26 -12.01
CA LEU A 518 -19.61 10.38 -12.63
C LEU A 518 -21.11 10.06 -12.82
N GLY A 519 -21.43 8.86 -13.30
CA GLY A 519 -22.79 8.38 -13.47
C GLY A 519 -23.52 8.26 -12.14
N ASN A 520 -22.85 7.74 -11.11
CA ASN A 520 -23.42 7.61 -9.77
C ASN A 520 -23.72 8.98 -9.14
N ILE A 521 -22.83 9.98 -9.24
CA ILE A 521 -23.08 11.31 -8.67
C ILE A 521 -24.20 12.04 -9.41
N ARG A 522 -24.25 11.95 -10.75
CA ARG A 522 -25.33 12.54 -11.55
C ARG A 522 -26.69 11.93 -11.22
N LYS A 523 -26.76 10.59 -11.23
CA LYS A 523 -28.00 9.83 -11.02
C LYS A 523 -28.53 9.90 -9.59
N PHE A 524 -27.66 9.73 -8.60
CA PHE A 524 -28.08 9.60 -7.20
C PHE A 524 -27.88 10.89 -6.39
N GLY A 525 -27.02 11.81 -6.82
CA GLY A 525 -26.77 13.08 -6.13
C GLY A 525 -27.55 14.25 -6.73
N LEU A 526 -27.48 14.44 -8.06
CA LEU A 526 -27.97 15.66 -8.73
C LEU A 526 -29.40 15.57 -9.27
N GLU A 527 -29.87 14.38 -9.68
CA GLU A 527 -31.25 14.22 -10.18
C GLU A 527 -32.30 14.67 -9.15
N ARG A 528 -33.33 15.38 -9.63
CA ARG A 528 -34.40 15.90 -8.76
C ARG A 528 -35.14 14.75 -8.07
N GLY A 529 -35.21 14.81 -6.73
CA GLY A 529 -35.89 13.79 -5.92
C GLY A 529 -35.06 12.52 -5.70
N SER A 530 -33.75 12.57 -5.99
CA SER A 530 -32.85 11.45 -5.73
C SER A 530 -32.77 11.15 -4.23
N ILE A 531 -32.72 9.86 -3.90
CA ILE A 531 -32.60 9.37 -2.51
C ILE A 531 -31.23 9.76 -1.91
N GLY A 532 -30.21 9.93 -2.76
CA GLY A 532 -28.86 10.27 -2.36
C GLY A 532 -28.65 11.74 -1.97
N ALA A 533 -29.48 12.66 -2.45
CA ALA A 533 -29.34 14.07 -2.11
C ALA A 533 -29.48 14.34 -0.60
N GLU A 534 -30.32 13.59 0.11
CA GLU A 534 -30.42 13.70 1.57
C GLU A 534 -29.19 13.14 2.28
N VAL A 535 -28.63 12.03 1.77
CA VAL A 535 -27.39 11.44 2.29
C VAL A 535 -26.24 12.42 2.18
N LEU A 536 -26.06 13.04 1.00
CA LEU A 536 -25.00 14.02 0.76
C LEU A 536 -25.14 15.24 1.67
N ARG A 537 -26.36 15.77 1.86
CA ARG A 537 -26.60 16.85 2.83
C ARG A 537 -26.23 16.47 4.26
N ASN A 538 -26.54 15.23 4.68
CA ASN A 538 -26.17 14.74 6.01
C ASN A 538 -24.66 14.59 6.18
N TRP A 539 -23.92 14.41 5.09
CA TRP A 539 -22.45 14.42 5.10
C TRP A 539 -21.85 15.83 5.04
N GLY A 540 -22.69 16.86 5.01
CA GLY A 540 -22.27 18.26 4.94
C GLY A 540 -22.15 18.80 3.52
N PHE A 541 -22.50 18.04 2.48
CA PHE A 541 -22.38 18.51 1.11
C PHE A 541 -23.58 19.33 0.66
N GLY A 542 -23.31 20.58 0.29
CA GLY A 542 -24.25 21.46 -0.39
C GLY A 542 -24.52 21.01 -1.82
N ARG A 543 -25.61 21.49 -2.42
CA ARG A 543 -25.91 21.16 -3.83
C ARG A 543 -24.81 21.65 -4.78
N GLU A 544 -24.29 22.85 -4.54
CA GLU A 544 -23.21 23.45 -5.34
C GLU A 544 -21.93 22.61 -5.28
N GLU A 545 -21.55 22.12 -4.09
CA GLU A 545 -20.39 21.23 -3.92
C GLU A 545 -20.59 19.89 -4.64
N VAL A 546 -21.80 19.34 -4.66
CA VAL A 546 -22.10 18.12 -5.42
C VAL A 546 -22.04 18.36 -6.93
N GLU A 547 -22.45 19.55 -7.38
CA GLU A 547 -22.30 19.97 -8.78
C GLU A 547 -20.81 20.10 -9.14
N GLU A 548 -19.98 20.69 -8.27
CA GLU A 548 -18.53 20.79 -8.42
C GLU A 548 -17.85 19.41 -8.50
N ILE A 549 -18.23 18.46 -7.64
CA ILE A 549 -17.76 17.07 -7.72
C ILE A 549 -18.08 16.48 -9.09
N GLY A 550 -19.31 16.67 -9.57
CA GLY A 550 -19.74 16.22 -10.90
C GLY A 550 -18.92 16.84 -12.04
N GLU A 551 -18.62 18.14 -11.95
CA GLU A 551 -17.79 18.85 -12.93
C GLU A 551 -16.34 18.36 -12.92
N ASN A 552 -15.74 18.15 -11.74
CA ASN A 552 -14.36 17.68 -11.61
C ASN A 552 -14.21 16.26 -12.18
N LEU A 553 -15.13 15.35 -11.88
CA LEU A 553 -15.18 14.02 -12.49
C LEU A 553 -15.42 14.10 -14.00
N SER A 554 -16.27 15.01 -14.46
CA SER A 554 -16.52 15.20 -15.89
C SER A 554 -15.28 15.71 -16.63
N LYS A 555 -14.49 16.60 -16.02
CA LYS A 555 -13.21 17.07 -16.60
C LYS A 555 -12.25 15.90 -16.77
N LEU A 556 -12.13 15.02 -15.77
CA LEU A 556 -11.28 13.82 -15.86
C LEU A 556 -11.69 12.89 -17.01
N VAL A 557 -13.00 12.64 -17.16
CA VAL A 557 -13.51 11.80 -18.26
C VAL A 557 -13.24 12.44 -19.62
N VAL A 558 -13.57 13.74 -19.79
CA VAL A 558 -13.35 14.48 -21.06
C VAL A 558 -11.87 14.54 -21.44
N THR A 559 -11.00 14.66 -20.45
CA THR A 559 -9.55 14.64 -20.66
C THR A 559 -9.08 13.33 -21.30
N LEU A 560 -9.68 12.20 -20.94
CA LEU A 560 -9.33 10.86 -21.45
C LEU A 560 -10.12 10.48 -22.72
N ASP A 561 -11.37 10.92 -22.83
CA ASP A 561 -12.23 10.75 -24.00
C ASP A 561 -12.84 12.10 -24.44
N PRO A 562 -12.12 12.88 -25.28
CA PRO A 562 -12.59 14.18 -25.75
C PRO A 562 -13.85 14.08 -26.64
N HIS A 563 -14.16 12.90 -27.18
CA HIS A 563 -15.27 12.71 -28.10
C HIS A 563 -16.62 12.60 -27.37
N GLN A 564 -16.64 12.21 -26.10
CA GLN A 564 -17.87 12.17 -25.28
C GLN A 564 -18.42 13.56 -24.94
N GLY A 565 -17.58 14.60 -24.87
CA GLY A 565 -18.01 15.97 -24.54
C GLY A 565 -18.99 16.59 -25.54
N TYR A 566 -19.09 16.04 -26.76
CA TYR A 566 -20.00 16.53 -27.80
C TYR A 566 -21.39 15.87 -27.78
N SER A 567 -21.62 14.87 -26.92
CA SER A 567 -22.85 14.08 -26.93
C SER A 567 -23.94 14.55 -25.96
N SER A 568 -23.67 15.48 -25.02
CA SER A 568 -24.67 15.87 -24.01
C SER A 568 -25.48 17.13 -24.33
N ASP A 569 -25.14 17.88 -25.37
CA ASP A 569 -25.82 19.13 -25.76
C ASP A 569 -26.88 18.94 -26.87
N SER A 570 -27.15 17.70 -27.25
CA SER A 570 -28.21 17.34 -28.19
C SER A 570 -29.06 16.21 -27.63
N ASP A 571 -30.03 16.56 -26.80
CA ASP A 571 -31.39 16.01 -26.80
C ASP A 571 -32.34 16.83 -25.91
#